data_AF-A0A3M2A409-F1
#
_entry.id   AF-A0A3M2A409-F1
#
_cell.length_a   1.000
_cell.length_b   1.000
_cell.length_c   1.000
_cell.angle_alpha   90.00
_cell.angle_beta   90.00
_cell.angle_gamma   90.00
#
_symmetry.space_group_name_H-M   'P 1'
#
loop_
_entity.id
_entity.type
_entity.pdbx_description
1 polymer ?
#
loop_
_entity_poly.entity_id
_entity_poly.type
_entity_poly.pdbx_seq_one_letter_code
_entity_poly.pdbx_strand_id
1 'polypeptide(L)'
;MAALWPAADAGASDSKPRTPPSFGATPCLVEVDRSVDPQLVLTYGLPLEDPQGAMPPLPDHRTHQLFLLCKDTLPDETPPPWIDLEDVMRADDAGLLGTMPAPEDVLDTSAAYRTGHDGTMGTCAVAVVPKEARRPIVCSSAADPVTFDTSALPAGGYVLWGYTFEPDINLWTRRLGVVWIHDGDGSAPPAAALSVPWYQGTRVYVGDPFVLRGCAAGPPGTTVTIARATVADAAVSDAFVDVAEFVLDGAGCDVEATFVPGEADAGQAWVFRIRARAPGGEVFDGYAPGKLLVLPGEGATDPGGLPTPLEICGVELDGTDVAPSCPAGTTTGPGTTDTSGASATSGEPTGSDDGAATGGSSAGCGCRLPVAPSSALGILGLAGLCAVRRRPASGTRRP
;
A
#
# COMPACT_ATOMS: atom_id res chain seq x y z
N MET A 1 -43.27 -39.74 -1.64
CA MET A 1 -41.82 -39.62 -1.90
C MET A 1 -41.61 -38.30 -2.63
N ALA A 2 -41.27 -37.25 -1.88
CA ALA A 2 -40.90 -35.96 -2.45
C ALA A 2 -39.39 -35.96 -2.65
N ALA A 3 -38.93 -35.85 -3.89
CA ALA A 3 -37.54 -35.64 -4.20
C ALA A 3 -37.18 -34.21 -3.82
N LEU A 4 -36.45 -34.05 -2.71
CA LEU A 4 -35.79 -32.79 -2.35
C LEU A 4 -34.60 -32.62 -3.31
N TRP A 5 -34.68 -31.66 -4.22
CA TRP A 5 -33.50 -31.15 -4.89
C TRP A 5 -32.59 -30.50 -3.83
N PRO A 6 -31.26 -30.69 -3.86
CA PRO A 6 -30.37 -29.86 -3.07
C PRO A 6 -30.50 -28.44 -3.60
N ALA A 7 -30.85 -27.50 -2.72
CA ALA A 7 -30.59 -26.09 -2.98
C ALA A 7 -29.06 -25.93 -2.99
N ALA A 8 -28.47 -25.94 -4.18
CA ALA A 8 -27.12 -25.42 -4.36
C ALA A 8 -27.24 -23.89 -4.33
N ASP A 9 -27.31 -23.33 -3.12
CA ASP A 9 -27.22 -21.88 -2.87
C ASP A 9 -25.88 -21.52 -2.20
N ALA A 10 -24.83 -22.26 -2.56
CA ALA A 10 -23.45 -22.00 -2.15
C ALA A 10 -22.67 -21.16 -3.19
N GLY A 11 -23.35 -20.46 -4.11
CA GLY A 11 -22.69 -19.91 -5.32
C GLY A 11 -22.94 -18.44 -5.64
N ALA A 12 -23.68 -17.69 -4.83
CA ALA A 12 -23.98 -16.28 -5.13
C ALA A 12 -22.91 -15.28 -4.63
N SER A 13 -21.97 -15.71 -3.78
CA SER A 13 -20.84 -14.88 -3.34
C SER A 13 -19.74 -14.73 -4.40
N ASP A 14 -19.52 -15.76 -5.23
CA ASP A 14 -18.36 -15.86 -6.13
C ASP A 14 -18.38 -14.90 -7.34
N SER A 15 -19.49 -14.23 -7.64
CA SER A 15 -19.60 -13.42 -8.86
C SER A 15 -19.35 -11.92 -8.68
N LYS A 16 -19.37 -11.42 -7.44
CA LYS A 16 -19.17 -9.98 -7.21
C LYS A 16 -17.68 -9.68 -7.08
N PRO A 17 -17.17 -8.62 -7.73
CA PRO A 17 -15.83 -8.14 -7.45
C PRO A 17 -15.67 -7.84 -5.96
N ARG A 18 -14.48 -8.12 -5.45
CA ARG A 18 -14.12 -7.80 -4.06
C ARG A 18 -13.88 -6.31 -3.94
N THR A 19 -14.28 -5.78 -2.80
CA THR A 19 -14.24 -4.34 -2.55
C THR A 19 -13.34 -4.07 -1.36
N PRO A 20 -12.02 -3.90 -1.56
CA PRO A 20 -11.16 -3.38 -0.51
C PRO A 20 -11.50 -1.92 -0.15
N PRO A 21 -11.13 -1.44 1.04
CA PRO A 21 -11.23 -0.03 1.37
C PRO A 21 -10.29 0.79 0.47
N SER A 22 -10.75 1.94 0.01
CA SER A 22 -9.97 2.87 -0.83
C SER A 22 -9.58 4.08 0.00
N PHE A 23 -8.29 4.27 0.26
CA PHE A 23 -7.82 5.38 1.09
C PHE A 23 -7.63 6.70 0.31
N GLY A 24 -7.63 6.68 -1.02
CA GLY A 24 -7.47 7.89 -1.84
C GLY A 24 -6.19 8.70 -1.57
N ALA A 25 -6.23 9.99 -1.92
CA ALA A 25 -5.12 10.90 -1.70
C ALA A 25 -5.12 11.33 -0.23
N THR A 26 -4.49 10.54 0.63
CA THR A 26 -4.31 10.90 2.04
C THR A 26 -3.00 11.65 2.26
N PRO A 27 -2.92 12.53 3.28
CA PRO A 27 -1.67 13.15 3.68
C PRO A 27 -0.61 12.08 3.96
N CYS A 28 0.63 12.33 3.51
CA CYS A 28 1.74 11.42 3.77
C CYS A 28 1.96 11.23 5.27
N LEU A 29 1.89 12.31 6.04
CA LEU A 29 2.05 12.30 7.50
C LEU A 29 0.73 12.71 8.15
N VAL A 30 0.28 11.94 9.14
CA VAL A 30 -0.79 12.34 10.07
C VAL A 30 -0.19 12.40 11.45
N GLU A 31 -0.21 13.58 12.06
CA GLU A 31 0.28 13.79 13.42
C GLU A 31 -0.88 13.67 14.42
N VAL A 32 -0.66 12.96 15.52
CA VAL A 32 -1.61 12.87 16.64
C VAL A 32 -0.89 13.28 17.92
N ASP A 33 -1.18 14.50 18.39
CA ASP A 33 -0.70 15.00 19.67
C ASP A 33 -1.65 14.59 20.79
N ARG A 34 -1.31 13.52 21.52
CA ARG A 34 -2.12 12.99 22.61
C ARG A 34 -2.27 13.95 23.79
N SER A 35 -1.38 14.93 23.92
CA SER A 35 -1.46 15.95 24.97
C SER A 35 -2.53 17.00 24.70
N VAL A 36 -2.97 17.12 23.44
CA VAL A 36 -3.98 18.09 22.99
C VAL A 36 -5.27 17.39 22.58
N ASP A 37 -5.20 16.45 21.64
CA ASP A 37 -6.34 15.70 21.12
C ASP A 37 -5.91 14.26 20.76
N PRO A 38 -6.14 13.27 21.65
CA PRO A 38 -5.74 11.88 21.44
C PRO A 38 -6.73 11.14 20.51
N GLN A 39 -7.16 11.76 19.43
CA GLN A 39 -8.11 11.20 18.48
C GLN A 39 -7.50 11.13 17.08
N LEU A 40 -7.46 9.93 16.52
CA LEU A 40 -7.18 9.70 15.11
C LEU A 40 -8.50 9.58 14.35
N VAL A 41 -8.74 10.49 13.40
CA VAL A 41 -9.90 10.43 12.52
C VAL A 41 -9.49 9.88 11.16
N LEU A 42 -10.17 8.82 10.72
CA LEU A 42 -9.86 8.11 9.49
C LEU A 42 -11.06 8.12 8.56
N THR A 43 -10.81 8.51 7.31
CA THR A 43 -11.76 8.42 6.21
C THR A 43 -11.26 7.41 5.19
N TYR A 44 -12.19 6.67 4.60
CA TYR A 44 -11.91 5.81 3.45
C TYR A 44 -13.16 5.71 2.58
N GLY A 45 -12.96 5.57 1.28
CA GLY A 45 -14.00 5.37 0.29
C GLY A 45 -14.18 3.90 -0.08
N LEU A 46 -15.16 3.64 -0.94
CA LEU A 46 -15.42 2.33 -1.52
C LEU A 46 -15.27 2.41 -3.05
N PRO A 47 -14.51 1.50 -3.68
CA PRO A 47 -14.48 1.40 -5.13
C PRO A 47 -15.78 0.83 -5.72
N LEU A 48 -16.57 0.12 -4.92
CA LEU A 48 -17.87 -0.44 -5.26
C LEU A 48 -18.69 -0.69 -4.00
N GLU A 49 -20.00 -0.42 -4.00
CA GLU A 49 -20.85 -0.89 -2.90
C GLU A 49 -21.03 -2.40 -2.97
N ASP A 50 -20.92 -3.04 -1.80
CA ASP A 50 -21.20 -4.44 -1.66
C ASP A 50 -22.09 -4.69 -0.44
N PRO A 51 -23.40 -4.41 -0.57
CA PRO A 51 -24.34 -4.80 0.46
C PRO A 51 -24.31 -6.32 0.59
N GLN A 52 -24.20 -6.80 1.83
CA GLN A 52 -24.26 -8.22 2.15
C GLN A 52 -25.48 -8.87 1.48
N GLY A 53 -25.28 -10.07 0.94
CA GLY A 53 -26.38 -10.86 0.38
C GLY A 53 -27.39 -11.26 1.47
N ALA A 54 -28.57 -11.74 1.06
CA ALA A 54 -29.65 -12.06 1.99
C ALA A 54 -29.30 -13.16 3.02
N MET A 55 -28.31 -14.02 2.73
CA MET A 55 -27.82 -15.07 3.62
C MET A 55 -26.31 -15.25 3.40
N PRO A 56 -25.47 -14.42 4.03
CA PRO A 56 -24.03 -14.60 3.92
C PRO A 56 -23.61 -15.87 4.69
N PRO A 57 -22.51 -16.53 4.29
CA PRO A 57 -22.03 -17.74 4.96
C PRO A 57 -21.59 -17.45 6.41
N LEU A 58 -21.15 -16.21 6.69
CA LEU A 58 -20.90 -15.68 8.03
C LEU A 58 -21.59 -14.32 8.23
N PRO A 59 -22.05 -13.97 9.45
CA PRO A 59 -22.76 -12.70 9.70
C PRO A 59 -21.98 -11.43 9.36
N ASP A 60 -20.66 -11.43 9.53
CA ASP A 60 -19.74 -10.33 9.25
C ASP A 60 -18.94 -10.56 7.96
N HIS A 61 -19.36 -11.52 7.12
CA HIS A 61 -18.75 -11.72 5.80
C HIS A 61 -18.76 -10.43 4.98
N ARG A 62 -17.67 -10.15 4.26
CA ARG A 62 -17.52 -8.94 3.44
C ARG A 62 -17.72 -7.67 4.25
N THR A 63 -16.85 -7.51 5.23
CA THR A 63 -16.78 -6.32 6.07
C THR A 63 -15.36 -5.78 6.11
N HIS A 64 -15.24 -4.50 6.45
CA HIS A 64 -13.96 -3.84 6.64
C HIS A 64 -13.59 -3.75 8.11
N GLN A 65 -12.29 -3.88 8.37
CA GLN A 65 -11.66 -3.61 9.64
C GLN A 65 -10.40 -2.77 9.39
N LEU A 66 -10.08 -1.84 10.27
CA LEU A 66 -8.89 -0.98 10.13
C LEU A 66 -7.88 -1.33 11.22
N PHE A 67 -6.60 -1.28 10.88
CA PHE A 67 -5.50 -1.61 11.77
C PHE A 67 -4.36 -0.59 11.66
N LEU A 68 -3.78 -0.23 12.80
CA LEU A 68 -2.48 0.42 12.88
C LEU A 68 -1.42 -0.65 13.12
N LEU A 69 -0.39 -0.69 12.28
CA LEU A 69 0.77 -1.57 12.43
C LEU A 69 2.00 -0.75 12.79
N CYS A 70 2.75 -1.18 13.81
CA CYS A 70 3.97 -0.51 14.29
C CYS A 70 5.18 -0.62 13.34
N LYS A 71 5.04 -1.34 12.23
CA LYS A 71 6.07 -1.55 11.21
C LYS A 71 5.45 -1.53 9.83
N ASP A 72 6.22 -1.05 8.87
CA ASP A 72 5.86 -1.13 7.46
C ASP A 72 6.36 -2.43 6.80
N THR A 73 5.89 -2.72 5.60
CA THR A 73 6.27 -3.91 4.81
C THR A 73 6.76 -3.53 3.41
N LEU A 74 7.52 -4.43 2.78
CA LEU A 74 7.90 -4.26 1.38
C LEU A 74 6.66 -4.23 0.46
N PRO A 75 6.75 -3.65 -0.76
CA PRO A 75 5.62 -3.54 -1.69
C PRO A 75 4.89 -4.85 -2.01
N ASP A 76 5.57 -6.00 -1.95
CA ASP A 76 4.99 -7.32 -2.24
C ASP A 76 4.60 -8.10 -0.98
N GLU A 77 4.91 -7.55 0.18
CA GLU A 77 4.60 -8.17 1.46
C GLU A 77 3.30 -7.60 1.99
N THR A 78 2.36 -8.49 2.29
CA THR A 78 1.15 -8.15 3.03
C THR A 78 1.23 -8.72 4.44
N PRO A 79 0.50 -8.14 5.42
CA PRO A 79 0.29 -8.81 6.68
C PRO A 79 -0.35 -10.20 6.48
N PRO A 80 -0.24 -11.09 7.49
CA PRO A 80 -0.86 -12.40 7.46
C PRO A 80 -2.34 -12.33 7.07
N PRO A 81 -2.84 -13.23 6.19
CA PRO A 81 -4.19 -13.14 5.65
C PRO A 81 -5.28 -13.30 6.72
N TRP A 82 -5.00 -13.92 7.86
CA TRP A 82 -5.97 -14.04 8.95
C TRP A 82 -5.60 -13.13 10.11
N ILE A 83 -6.60 -12.57 10.80
CA ILE A 83 -6.37 -11.79 12.03
C ILE A 83 -6.11 -12.73 13.21
N ASP A 84 -7.09 -13.60 13.49
CA ASP A 84 -7.08 -14.45 14.67
C ASP A 84 -7.52 -15.89 14.35
N LEU A 85 -7.22 -16.82 15.25
CA LEU A 85 -7.56 -18.23 15.07
C LEU A 85 -9.06 -18.49 15.21
N GLU A 86 -9.81 -17.61 15.88
CA GLU A 86 -11.25 -17.75 16.03
C GLU A 86 -11.96 -17.56 14.68
N ASP A 87 -11.54 -16.57 13.87
CA ASP A 87 -12.04 -16.35 12.52
C ASP A 87 -11.69 -17.51 11.58
N VAL A 88 -10.50 -18.07 11.72
CA VAL A 88 -10.09 -19.27 10.98
C VAL A 88 -11.03 -20.43 11.31
N MET A 89 -11.25 -20.71 12.60
CA MET A 89 -12.12 -21.82 13.02
C MET A 89 -13.57 -21.60 12.56
N ARG A 90 -14.06 -20.36 12.66
CA ARG A 90 -15.42 -20.01 12.23
C ARG A 90 -15.60 -20.14 10.71
N ALA A 91 -14.56 -19.84 9.93
CA ALA A 91 -14.54 -20.08 8.49
C ALA A 91 -14.47 -21.58 8.14
N ASP A 92 -13.69 -22.37 8.88
CA ASP A 92 -13.61 -23.83 8.73
C ASP A 92 -14.97 -24.49 9.01
N ASP A 93 -15.61 -24.12 10.12
CA ASP A 93 -16.95 -24.60 10.51
C ASP A 93 -18.02 -24.26 9.46
N ALA A 94 -17.86 -23.12 8.77
CA ALA A 94 -18.72 -22.71 7.66
C ALA A 94 -18.36 -23.37 6.32
N GLY A 95 -17.32 -24.21 6.27
CA GLY A 95 -16.86 -24.90 5.07
C GLY A 95 -16.21 -23.97 4.03
N LEU A 96 -15.70 -22.81 4.47
CA LEU A 96 -15.09 -21.80 3.60
C LEU A 96 -13.58 -22.01 3.39
N LEU A 97 -12.96 -22.90 4.18
CA LEU A 97 -11.54 -23.20 4.06
C LEU A 97 -11.29 -24.47 3.26
N GLY A 98 -10.34 -24.40 2.32
CA GLY A 98 -9.80 -25.58 1.67
C GLY A 98 -8.73 -26.28 2.51
N THR A 99 -8.00 -25.55 3.34
CA THR A 99 -6.94 -26.04 4.23
C THR A 99 -6.76 -25.07 5.39
N MET A 100 -6.46 -25.61 6.57
CA MET A 100 -6.16 -24.78 7.74
C MET A 100 -4.86 -23.98 7.52
N PRO A 101 -4.87 -22.65 7.78
CA PRO A 101 -3.70 -21.80 7.64
C PRO A 101 -2.60 -22.19 8.63
N ALA A 102 -1.35 -21.92 8.26
CA ALA A 102 -0.23 -22.09 9.17
C ALA A 102 -0.22 -20.95 10.23
N PRO A 103 0.43 -21.11 11.39
CA PRO A 103 0.46 -20.06 12.41
C PRO A 103 1.04 -18.71 11.94
N GLU A 104 1.97 -18.72 10.99
CA GLU A 104 2.52 -17.53 10.35
C GLU A 104 1.51 -16.76 9.48
N ASP A 105 0.46 -17.44 9.02
CA ASP A 105 -0.63 -16.89 8.21
C ASP A 105 -1.75 -16.26 9.07
N VAL A 106 -1.60 -16.28 10.39
CA VAL A 106 -2.52 -15.66 11.36
C VAL A 106 -1.78 -14.59 12.15
N LEU A 107 -2.26 -13.35 12.09
CA LEU A 107 -1.61 -12.14 12.62
C LEU A 107 -1.26 -12.27 14.11
N ASP A 108 -2.20 -12.76 14.91
CA ASP A 108 -2.02 -12.94 16.37
C ASP A 108 -0.95 -13.99 16.74
N THR A 109 -0.72 -14.99 15.89
CA THR A 109 0.30 -16.03 16.12
C THR A 109 1.59 -15.80 15.35
N SER A 110 1.58 -14.90 14.38
CA SER A 110 2.73 -14.58 13.53
C SER A 110 3.86 -13.96 14.34
N ALA A 111 5.01 -14.64 14.39
CA ALA A 111 6.20 -14.15 15.07
C ALA A 111 6.65 -12.77 14.58
N ALA A 112 6.34 -12.44 13.33
CA ALA A 112 6.68 -11.15 12.72
C ALA A 112 5.88 -9.96 13.31
N TYR A 113 4.73 -10.21 13.95
CA TYR A 113 3.83 -9.16 14.48
C TYR A 113 3.58 -9.27 15.98
N ARG A 114 4.03 -10.36 16.62
CA ARG A 114 3.85 -10.60 18.06
C ARG A 114 4.61 -9.66 18.99
N THR A 115 5.63 -8.96 18.51
CA THR A 115 6.37 -7.98 19.31
C THR A 115 6.11 -6.61 18.71
N GLY A 116 5.43 -5.73 19.44
CA GLY A 116 5.25 -4.34 19.01
C GLY A 116 6.45 -3.46 19.35
N HIS A 117 6.28 -2.13 19.25
CA HIS A 117 7.33 -1.12 19.46
C HIS A 117 8.30 -1.46 20.58
N ASP A 118 9.59 -1.68 20.26
CA ASP A 118 10.69 -1.94 21.20
C ASP A 118 10.38 -2.91 22.36
N GLY A 119 9.43 -3.84 22.16
CA GLY A 119 8.95 -4.76 23.19
C GLY A 119 8.01 -4.16 24.24
N THR A 120 7.60 -2.91 24.10
CA THR A 120 6.65 -2.21 24.99
C THR A 120 5.20 -2.65 24.78
N MET A 121 4.87 -3.21 23.60
CA MET A 121 3.56 -3.78 23.29
C MET A 121 3.65 -5.28 23.05
N GLY A 122 2.61 -5.98 23.50
CA GLY A 122 2.44 -7.41 23.24
C GLY A 122 2.05 -7.78 21.80
N THR A 123 1.83 -6.78 20.93
CA THR A 123 1.58 -6.94 19.50
C THR A 123 1.94 -5.66 18.75
N CYS A 124 2.37 -5.81 17.50
CA CYS A 124 2.60 -4.71 16.57
C CYS A 124 1.31 -4.26 15.87
N ALA A 125 0.26 -5.07 15.90
CA ALA A 125 -1.00 -4.81 15.24
C ALA A 125 -2.07 -4.37 16.24
N VAL A 126 -2.64 -3.19 16.01
CA VAL A 126 -3.72 -2.62 16.82
C VAL A 126 -4.95 -2.49 15.94
N ALA A 127 -6.05 -3.11 16.36
CA ALA A 127 -7.35 -2.92 15.72
C ALA A 127 -7.89 -1.51 16.04
N VAL A 128 -8.03 -0.68 15.01
CA VAL A 128 -8.71 0.62 15.08
C VAL A 128 -10.21 0.40 15.16
N VAL A 129 -10.72 -0.50 14.31
CA VAL A 129 -12.09 -1.00 14.37
C VAL A 129 -12.03 -2.38 15.02
N PRO A 130 -12.66 -2.61 16.18
CA PRO A 130 -12.67 -3.93 16.79
C PRO A 130 -13.50 -4.91 15.95
N LYS A 131 -13.28 -6.22 16.14
CA LYS A 131 -13.86 -7.29 15.33
C LYS A 131 -15.38 -7.24 15.28
N GLU A 132 -16.01 -7.02 16.43
CA GLU A 132 -17.45 -6.89 16.61
C GLU A 132 -18.06 -5.63 15.97
N ALA A 133 -17.23 -4.65 15.62
CA ALA A 133 -17.62 -3.40 14.96
C ALA A 133 -17.18 -3.34 13.48
N ARG A 134 -16.80 -4.49 12.92
CA ARG A 134 -16.51 -4.65 11.48
C ARG A 134 -17.60 -3.98 10.65
N ARG A 135 -17.16 -3.14 9.72
CA ARG A 135 -18.02 -2.20 9.01
C ARG A 135 -18.57 -2.84 7.73
N PRO A 136 -19.88 -2.80 7.49
CA PRO A 136 -20.43 -3.23 6.20
C PRO A 136 -19.88 -2.40 5.03
N ILE A 137 -19.76 -3.03 3.86
CA ILE A 137 -19.25 -2.39 2.64
C ILE A 137 -20.40 -1.67 1.91
N VAL A 138 -20.93 -0.61 2.54
CA VAL A 138 -22.00 0.24 2.00
C VAL A 138 -21.64 1.70 2.19
N CYS A 139 -22.12 2.59 1.31
CA CYS A 139 -21.76 4.00 1.35
C CYS A 139 -22.15 4.69 2.65
N SER A 140 -23.27 4.30 3.28
CA SER A 140 -23.65 4.85 4.59
C SER A 140 -22.62 4.55 5.66
N SER A 141 -21.99 3.37 5.63
CA SER A 141 -20.91 3.03 6.56
C SER A 141 -19.62 3.73 6.17
N ALA A 142 -19.26 3.82 4.89
CA ALA A 142 -18.05 4.52 4.46
C ALA A 142 -18.10 6.04 4.70
N ALA A 143 -19.28 6.65 4.61
CA ALA A 143 -19.49 8.08 4.82
C ALA A 143 -19.28 8.52 6.28
N ASP A 144 -19.42 7.59 7.23
CA ASP A 144 -19.13 7.86 8.64
C ASP A 144 -17.62 7.70 8.88
N PRO A 145 -16.88 8.74 9.29
CA PRO A 145 -15.47 8.61 9.64
C PRO A 145 -15.26 7.67 10.83
N VAL A 146 -14.13 6.97 10.84
CA VAL A 146 -13.72 6.17 12.01
C VAL A 146 -12.90 7.05 12.94
N THR A 147 -13.41 7.28 14.14
CA THR A 147 -12.68 7.97 15.20
C THR A 147 -12.09 6.93 16.15
N PHE A 148 -10.80 7.05 16.42
CA PHE A 148 -10.05 6.11 17.26
C PHE A 148 -9.27 6.84 18.35
N ASP A 149 -9.43 6.42 19.60
CA ASP A 149 -8.71 6.96 20.75
C ASP A 149 -7.29 6.38 20.83
N THR A 150 -6.30 7.25 20.62
CA THR A 150 -4.88 6.88 20.63
C THR A 150 -4.24 7.01 22.02
N SER A 151 -4.99 7.39 23.06
CA SER A 151 -4.44 7.64 24.40
C SER A 151 -3.68 6.44 24.97
N ALA A 152 -4.15 5.23 24.69
CA ALA A 152 -3.54 3.98 25.15
C ALA A 152 -2.40 3.45 24.26
N LEU A 153 -2.17 4.05 23.09
CA LEU A 153 -1.09 3.63 22.18
C LEU A 153 0.25 4.21 22.61
N PRO A 154 1.36 3.47 22.54
CA PRO A 154 2.68 4.06 22.65
C PRO A 154 2.93 5.12 21.58
N ALA A 155 3.70 6.15 21.92
CA ALA A 155 4.19 7.11 20.95
C ALA A 155 5.09 6.42 19.92
N GLY A 156 5.06 6.89 18.66
CA GLY A 156 5.83 6.33 17.56
C GLY A 156 5.11 6.35 16.21
N GLY A 157 5.76 5.78 15.20
CA GLY A 157 5.22 5.64 13.85
C GLY A 157 4.35 4.39 13.66
N TYR A 158 3.24 4.54 12.96
CA TYR A 158 2.32 3.47 12.60
C TYR A 158 1.89 3.58 11.13
N VAL A 159 1.76 2.45 10.44
CA VAL A 159 1.13 2.40 9.12
C VAL A 159 -0.32 1.91 9.24
N LEU A 160 -1.22 2.56 8.52
CA LEU A 160 -2.63 2.16 8.51
C LEU A 160 -2.89 1.14 7.40
N TRP A 161 -3.59 0.06 7.76
CA TRP A 161 -4.06 -0.96 6.85
C TRP A 161 -5.56 -1.16 6.99
N GLY A 162 -6.23 -1.33 5.86
CA GLY A 162 -7.59 -1.81 5.77
C GLY A 162 -7.61 -3.29 5.47
N TYR A 163 -8.40 -4.03 6.23
CA TYR A 163 -8.62 -5.46 6.09
C TYR A 163 -10.04 -5.71 5.59
N THR A 164 -10.18 -6.54 4.56
CA THR A 164 -11.48 -7.04 4.09
C THR A 164 -11.63 -8.48 4.53
N PHE A 165 -12.57 -8.73 5.43
CA PHE A 165 -12.89 -10.08 5.89
C PHE A 165 -13.75 -10.79 4.84
N GLU A 166 -13.11 -11.67 4.09
CA GLU A 166 -13.71 -12.53 3.08
C GLU A 166 -12.94 -13.87 3.16
N PRO A 167 -13.37 -14.83 4.00
CA PRO A 167 -12.62 -16.03 4.41
C PRO A 167 -11.95 -16.85 3.30
N ASP A 168 -12.49 -16.85 2.10
CA ASP A 168 -11.89 -17.51 0.93
C ASP A 168 -10.60 -16.81 0.44
N ILE A 169 -10.36 -15.57 0.86
CA ILE A 169 -9.33 -14.67 0.30
C ILE A 169 -9.16 -13.32 1.05
N ASN A 170 -9.02 -13.32 2.36
CA ASN A 170 -8.93 -12.06 3.09
C ASN A 170 -7.90 -11.08 2.48
N LEU A 171 -8.30 -9.82 2.34
CA LEU A 171 -7.50 -8.82 1.62
C LEU A 171 -6.99 -7.76 2.56
N TRP A 172 -5.74 -7.36 2.34
CA TRP A 172 -5.13 -6.20 2.98
C TRP A 172 -4.95 -5.08 1.95
N THR A 173 -5.25 -3.86 2.36
CA THR A 173 -5.03 -2.65 1.56
C THR A 173 -4.32 -1.64 2.42
N ARG A 174 -3.16 -1.19 1.94
CA ARG A 174 -2.33 -0.22 2.64
C ARG A 174 -2.86 1.20 2.40
N ARG A 175 -2.98 2.00 3.46
CA ARG A 175 -3.09 3.46 3.33
C ARG A 175 -1.70 4.01 3.04
N LEU A 176 -1.62 4.96 2.12
CA LEU A 176 -0.41 5.74 1.91
C LEU A 176 0.02 6.50 3.15
N GLY A 177 1.32 6.69 3.31
CA GLY A 177 1.85 7.48 4.39
C GLY A 177 1.95 6.74 5.73
N VAL A 178 2.02 7.53 6.79
CA VAL A 178 2.29 7.11 8.16
C VAL A 178 1.51 7.98 9.15
N VAL A 179 1.12 7.41 10.27
CA VAL A 179 0.58 8.10 11.43
C VAL A 179 1.69 8.20 12.47
N TRP A 180 1.99 9.41 12.94
CA TRP A 180 2.97 9.65 14.00
C TRP A 180 2.26 10.12 15.27
N ILE A 181 2.32 9.30 16.31
CA ILE A 181 1.68 9.56 17.60
C ILE A 181 2.73 10.11 18.57
N HIS A 182 2.46 11.26 19.18
CA HIS A 182 3.39 11.92 20.12
C HIS A 182 2.66 12.59 21.30
N ASP A 183 3.43 13.05 22.28
CA ASP A 183 2.92 13.63 23.56
C ASP A 183 3.21 15.14 23.69
N GLY A 184 3.42 15.83 22.56
CA GLY A 184 3.75 17.26 22.53
C GLY A 184 5.15 17.64 23.06
N ASP A 185 5.91 16.69 23.62
CA ASP A 185 7.23 16.90 24.21
C ASP A 185 8.41 16.79 23.22
N GLY A 186 8.12 16.41 21.97
CA GLY A 186 9.10 16.22 20.91
C GLY A 186 10.01 15.01 21.08
N SER A 187 9.66 14.05 21.96
CA SER A 187 10.49 12.88 22.26
C SER A 187 10.04 11.58 21.58
N ALA A 188 8.88 11.59 20.92
CA ALA A 188 8.30 10.38 20.32
C ALA A 188 9.26 9.73 19.30
N PRO A 189 9.35 8.38 19.27
CA PRO A 189 10.12 7.66 18.26
C PRO A 189 9.77 8.10 16.83
N PRO A 190 10.70 7.99 15.87
CA PRO A 190 10.52 8.56 14.56
C PRO A 190 9.50 7.78 13.72
N ALA A 191 9.06 8.39 12.63
CA ALA A 191 8.14 7.86 11.64
C ALA A 191 8.56 8.32 10.25
N ALA A 192 8.37 7.50 9.22
CA ALA A 192 8.65 7.90 7.85
C ALA A 192 7.87 7.06 6.83
N ALA A 193 7.50 7.67 5.70
CA ALA A 193 6.87 6.97 4.59
C ALA A 193 7.29 7.57 3.24
N LEU A 194 7.29 6.73 2.21
CA LEU A 194 7.42 7.16 0.82
C LEU A 194 6.03 7.10 0.16
N SER A 195 5.69 8.14 -0.60
CA SER A 195 4.43 8.23 -1.34
C SER A 195 4.59 7.78 -2.79
N VAL A 196 5.82 7.79 -3.32
CA VAL A 196 6.13 7.35 -4.69
C VAL A 196 7.42 6.50 -4.72
N PRO A 197 7.54 5.53 -5.65
CA PRO A 197 6.55 5.13 -6.67
C PRO A 197 5.30 4.48 -6.07
N TRP A 198 4.12 4.75 -6.65
CA TRP A 198 2.84 4.23 -6.18
C TRP A 198 2.46 2.85 -6.76
N TYR A 199 2.62 2.67 -8.08
CA TYR A 199 2.19 1.45 -8.76
C TYR A 199 3.34 0.47 -9.00
N GLN A 200 2.99 -0.81 -9.13
CA GLN A 200 3.85 -1.77 -9.81
C GLN A 200 3.88 -1.41 -11.30
N GLY A 201 4.95 -0.74 -11.74
CA GLY A 201 5.10 -0.34 -13.15
C GLY A 201 5.36 1.14 -13.38
N THR A 202 5.51 1.95 -12.33
CA THR A 202 6.14 3.27 -12.48
C THR A 202 7.48 3.08 -13.17
N ARG A 203 7.75 3.88 -14.20
CA ARG A 203 8.91 3.69 -15.07
C ARG A 203 9.69 4.97 -15.22
N VAL A 204 11.01 4.84 -15.25
CA VAL A 204 11.96 5.90 -15.57
C VAL A 204 12.91 5.39 -16.65
N TYR A 205 13.38 6.26 -17.53
CA TYR A 205 14.40 5.90 -18.51
C TYR A 205 15.80 6.23 -17.99
N VAL A 206 16.80 5.50 -18.45
CA VAL A 206 18.21 5.82 -18.14
C VAL A 206 18.50 7.28 -18.51
N GLY A 207 19.14 8.01 -17.59
CA GLY A 207 19.45 9.43 -17.77
C GLY A 207 18.32 10.40 -17.43
N ASP A 208 17.08 9.93 -17.25
CA ASP A 208 15.96 10.77 -16.83
C ASP A 208 15.92 10.94 -15.30
N PRO A 209 15.71 12.16 -14.78
CA PRO A 209 15.53 12.35 -13.35
C PRO A 209 14.20 11.73 -12.87
N PHE A 210 14.25 11.04 -11.74
CA PHE A 210 13.07 10.60 -11.00
C PHE A 210 13.05 11.23 -9.61
N VAL A 211 11.89 11.72 -9.20
CA VAL A 211 11.68 12.41 -7.94
C VAL A 211 10.97 11.48 -6.96
N LEU A 212 11.68 11.07 -5.92
CA LEU A 212 11.11 10.39 -4.77
C LEU A 212 10.50 11.42 -3.83
N ARG A 213 9.31 11.12 -3.32
CA ARG A 213 8.59 11.94 -2.36
C ARG A 213 8.11 11.11 -1.20
N GLY A 214 8.11 11.71 -0.03
CA GLY A 214 7.65 11.10 1.19
C GLY A 214 7.56 12.15 2.30
N CYS A 215 7.52 11.65 3.52
CA CYS A 215 7.46 12.46 4.72
C CYS A 215 8.19 11.72 5.84
N ALA A 216 8.64 12.50 6.83
CA ALA A 216 9.22 11.96 8.03
C ALA A 216 8.87 12.85 9.24
N ALA A 217 8.84 12.24 10.40
CA ALA A 217 8.62 12.87 11.68
C ALA A 217 9.50 12.25 12.75
N GLY A 218 9.82 13.02 13.78
CA GLY A 218 10.64 12.57 14.89
C GLY A 218 11.26 13.72 15.69
N PRO A 219 12.07 13.41 16.71
CA PRO A 219 12.75 14.41 17.51
C PRO A 219 13.75 15.20 16.66
N PRO A 220 14.06 16.46 17.01
CA PRO A 220 15.11 17.23 16.35
C PRO A 220 16.45 16.47 16.32
N GLY A 221 17.12 16.49 15.17
CA GLY A 221 18.33 15.71 14.92
C GLY A 221 18.08 14.29 14.40
N THR A 222 16.82 13.91 14.14
CA THR A 222 16.50 12.65 13.44
C THR A 222 17.12 12.65 12.05
N THR A 223 17.90 11.63 11.74
CA THR A 223 18.47 11.41 10.40
C THR A 223 17.47 10.61 9.55
N VAL A 224 17.17 11.09 8.35
CA VAL A 224 16.30 10.42 7.39
C VAL A 224 17.11 10.03 6.17
N THR A 225 17.14 8.74 5.85
CA THR A 225 17.88 8.20 4.71
C THR A 225 16.92 7.52 3.75
N ILE A 226 16.97 7.89 2.47
CA ILE A 226 16.27 7.19 1.39
C ILE A 226 17.29 6.28 0.71
N ALA A 227 16.94 5.01 0.55
CA ALA A 227 17.80 3.98 -0.03
C ALA A 227 17.03 3.12 -1.05
N ARG A 228 17.75 2.52 -1.99
CA ARG A 228 17.21 1.62 -3.02
C ARG A 228 17.82 0.23 -2.94
N ALA A 229 17.06 -0.78 -3.33
CA ALA A 229 17.56 -2.14 -3.58
C ALA A 229 16.90 -2.72 -4.85
N THR A 230 17.52 -3.70 -5.48
CA THR A 230 16.81 -4.48 -6.51
C THR A 230 15.72 -5.32 -5.83
N VAL A 231 14.65 -5.64 -6.55
CA VAL A 231 13.59 -6.54 -6.03
C VAL A 231 14.18 -7.89 -5.57
N ALA A 232 15.21 -8.39 -6.24
CA ALA A 232 15.86 -9.65 -5.88
C ALA A 232 16.62 -9.56 -4.54
N ASP A 233 17.18 -8.40 -4.23
CA ASP A 233 18.01 -8.20 -3.03
C ASP A 233 17.23 -7.60 -1.85
N ALA A 234 16.02 -7.06 -2.09
CA ALA A 234 15.19 -6.36 -1.11
C ALA A 234 14.90 -7.16 0.17
N ALA A 235 14.88 -8.49 0.09
CA ALA A 235 14.67 -9.37 1.23
C ALA A 235 15.86 -9.39 2.22
N VAL A 236 16.99 -8.79 1.85
CA VAL A 236 18.21 -8.68 2.68
C VAL A 236 18.38 -7.23 3.11
N SER A 237 18.26 -6.96 4.41
CA SER A 237 18.25 -5.59 4.98
C SER A 237 19.45 -4.72 4.58
N ASP A 238 20.61 -5.36 4.39
CA ASP A 238 21.90 -4.71 4.14
C ASP A 238 22.17 -4.50 2.64
N ALA A 239 21.24 -4.90 1.77
CA ALA A 239 21.37 -4.70 0.32
C ALA A 239 20.93 -3.30 -0.15
N PHE A 240 20.31 -2.51 0.72
CA PHE A 240 19.87 -1.16 0.40
C PHE A 240 21.05 -0.20 0.29
N VAL A 241 21.12 0.53 -0.82
CA VAL A 241 22.13 1.55 -1.10
C VAL A 241 21.50 2.93 -0.97
N ASP A 242 22.11 3.78 -0.16
CA ASP A 242 21.62 5.13 0.11
C ASP A 242 21.63 6.00 -1.16
N VAL A 243 20.60 6.84 -1.28
CA VAL A 243 20.32 7.75 -2.40
C VAL A 243 20.32 9.21 -1.91
N ALA A 244 19.77 9.44 -0.73
CA ALA A 244 19.68 10.76 -0.14
C ALA A 244 19.65 10.69 1.39
N GLU A 245 20.14 11.75 2.03
CA GLU A 245 20.09 11.93 3.48
C GLU A 245 19.60 13.34 3.84
N PHE A 246 18.80 13.41 4.91
CA PHE A 246 18.22 14.62 5.48
C PHE A 246 18.38 14.58 7.00
N VAL A 247 18.35 15.74 7.65
CA VAL A 247 18.27 15.86 9.10
C VAL A 247 17.05 16.71 9.45
N LEU A 248 16.21 16.21 10.36
CA LEU A 248 15.02 16.91 10.81
C LEU A 248 15.40 17.98 11.84
N ASP A 249 14.98 19.22 11.58
CA ASP A 249 15.13 20.35 12.51
C ASP A 249 13.93 20.50 13.47
N GLY A 250 12.85 19.76 13.22
CA GLY A 250 11.57 19.85 13.94
C GLY A 250 10.75 18.56 13.87
N ALA A 251 9.48 18.65 14.27
CA ALA A 251 8.61 17.50 14.53
C ALA A 251 8.26 16.68 13.27
N GLY A 252 8.09 17.31 12.11
CA GLY A 252 7.75 16.64 10.85
C GLY A 252 8.02 17.49 9.61
N CYS A 253 8.28 16.84 8.47
CA CYS A 253 8.38 17.50 7.17
C CYS A 253 8.27 16.57 5.96
N ASP A 254 7.98 17.15 4.79
CA ASP A 254 8.02 16.47 3.49
C ASP A 254 9.46 16.30 2.99
N VAL A 255 9.80 15.09 2.56
CA VAL A 255 11.09 14.77 1.94
C VAL A 255 10.95 14.63 0.43
N GLU A 256 11.88 15.24 -0.30
CA GLU A 256 12.00 15.08 -1.75
C GLU A 256 13.45 14.77 -2.12
N ALA A 257 13.67 13.70 -2.88
CA ALA A 257 14.98 13.30 -3.38
C ALA A 257 14.91 13.01 -4.88
N THR A 258 15.76 13.68 -5.64
CA THR A 258 15.91 13.43 -7.08
C THR A 258 17.11 12.53 -7.32
N PHE A 259 16.95 11.49 -8.14
CA PHE A 259 18.06 10.70 -8.63
C PHE A 259 17.94 10.46 -10.14
N VAL A 260 19.06 10.09 -10.77
CA VAL A 260 19.13 9.78 -12.20
C VAL A 260 19.71 8.36 -12.36
N PRO A 261 18.95 7.40 -12.91
CA PRO A 261 19.43 6.04 -13.11
C PRO A 261 20.47 5.99 -14.25
N GLY A 262 21.52 5.19 -14.06
CA GLY A 262 22.60 5.02 -15.04
C GLY A 262 22.39 3.81 -15.96
N GLU A 263 23.28 3.62 -16.94
CA GLU A 263 23.21 2.48 -17.87
C GLU A 263 23.25 1.10 -17.18
N ALA A 264 23.98 0.99 -16.06
CA ALA A 264 24.05 -0.24 -15.27
C ALA A 264 22.72 -0.61 -14.60
N ASP A 265 21.81 0.37 -14.49
CA ASP A 265 20.51 0.24 -13.85
C ASP A 265 19.43 -0.25 -14.85
N ALA A 266 19.73 -0.23 -16.15
CA ALA A 266 18.77 -0.58 -17.21
C ALA A 266 18.21 -2.01 -17.05
N GLY A 267 16.89 -2.14 -17.12
CA GLY A 267 16.17 -3.40 -16.99
C GLY A 267 15.96 -3.86 -15.54
N GLN A 268 16.40 -3.10 -14.54
CA GLN A 268 16.19 -3.42 -13.14
C GLN A 268 14.84 -2.89 -12.64
N ALA A 269 14.25 -3.63 -11.70
CA ALA A 269 13.14 -3.15 -10.87
C ALA A 269 13.67 -2.87 -9.46
N TRP A 270 13.36 -1.67 -8.94
CA TRP A 270 13.78 -1.25 -7.62
C TRP A 270 12.64 -1.11 -6.65
N VAL A 271 12.97 -1.38 -5.40
CA VAL A 271 12.21 -0.99 -4.21
C VAL A 271 12.96 0.13 -3.51
N PHE A 272 12.23 1.00 -2.83
CA PHE A 272 12.79 2.07 -2.03
C PHE A 272 12.40 1.93 -0.57
N ARG A 273 13.34 2.26 0.30
CA ARG A 273 13.17 2.35 1.75
C ARG A 273 13.47 3.78 2.18
N ILE A 274 12.65 4.32 3.06
CA ILE A 274 12.97 5.50 3.86
C ILE A 274 13.18 5.06 5.29
N ARG A 275 14.32 5.43 5.87
CA ARG A 275 14.68 5.10 7.25
C ARG A 275 14.82 6.39 8.04
N ALA A 276 14.03 6.55 9.09
CA ALA A 276 14.22 7.61 10.07
C ALA A 276 14.88 7.04 11.33
N ARG A 277 15.98 7.65 11.77
CA ARG A 277 16.73 7.28 12.98
C ARG A 277 16.80 8.47 13.92
N ALA A 278 16.17 8.35 15.08
CA ALA A 278 16.23 9.37 16.10
C ALA A 278 17.61 9.41 16.78
N PRO A 279 17.99 10.54 17.41
CA PRO A 279 19.24 10.63 18.18
C PRO A 279 19.37 9.62 19.32
N GLY A 280 18.24 9.16 19.88
CA GLY A 280 18.18 8.11 20.91
C GLY A 280 18.49 6.71 20.38
N GLY A 281 18.51 6.53 19.06
CA GLY A 281 18.83 5.28 18.38
C GLY A 281 17.61 4.51 17.87
N GLU A 282 16.40 4.94 18.21
CA GLU A 282 15.13 4.40 17.69
C GLU A 282 15.07 4.56 16.17
N VAL A 283 14.52 3.54 15.49
CA VAL A 283 14.48 3.48 14.03
C VAL A 283 13.07 3.16 13.57
N PHE A 284 12.63 3.83 12.51
CA PHE A 284 11.45 3.46 11.75
C PHE A 284 11.83 3.28 10.27
N ASP A 285 11.45 2.14 9.70
CA ASP A 285 11.59 1.84 8.28
C ASP A 285 10.22 1.93 7.61
N GLY A 286 10.11 2.84 6.64
CA GLY A 286 9.03 2.90 5.68
C GLY A 286 9.50 2.43 4.31
N TYR A 287 8.59 1.91 3.51
CA TYR A 287 8.86 1.47 2.14
C TYR A 287 7.92 2.16 1.17
N ALA A 288 8.43 2.43 -0.04
CA ALA A 288 7.56 2.85 -1.12
C ALA A 288 6.48 1.78 -1.38
N PRO A 289 5.25 2.18 -1.70
CA PRO A 289 4.15 1.26 -1.94
C PRO A 289 4.25 0.52 -3.29
N GLY A 290 5.01 1.08 -4.24
CA GLY A 290 5.23 0.52 -5.56
C GLY A 290 6.70 0.22 -5.86
N LYS A 291 6.95 -0.13 -7.12
CA LYS A 291 8.29 -0.43 -7.65
C LYS A 291 8.59 0.48 -8.82
N LEU A 292 9.86 0.83 -8.98
CA LEU A 292 10.32 1.58 -10.13
C LEU A 292 11.04 0.67 -11.11
N LEU A 293 10.58 0.66 -12.37
CA LEU A 293 11.22 -0.03 -13.47
C LEU A 293 12.11 0.93 -14.25
N VAL A 294 13.40 0.62 -14.35
CA VAL A 294 14.35 1.41 -15.14
C VAL A 294 14.42 0.83 -16.56
N LEU A 295 14.13 1.65 -17.56
CA LEU A 295 14.11 1.25 -18.96
C LEU A 295 15.28 1.86 -19.76
N PRO A 296 15.88 1.13 -20.70
CA PRO A 296 16.85 1.71 -21.62
C PRO A 296 16.18 2.61 -22.65
N GLY A 297 16.97 3.51 -23.27
CA GLY A 297 16.51 4.38 -24.35
C GLY A 297 15.79 5.62 -23.86
N GLU A 298 14.91 6.17 -24.69
CA GLU A 298 14.15 7.39 -24.40
C GLU A 298 12.65 7.10 -24.35
N GLY A 299 11.93 7.81 -23.49
CA GLY A 299 10.47 7.77 -23.47
C GLY A 299 9.87 8.63 -22.36
N ALA A 300 8.55 8.53 -22.20
CA ALA A 300 7.86 9.26 -21.14
C ALA A 300 8.06 8.54 -19.79
N THR A 301 8.86 9.16 -18.92
CA THR A 301 8.93 8.82 -17.50
C THR A 301 7.55 9.02 -16.88
N ASP A 302 7.05 7.99 -16.20
CA ASP A 302 5.82 8.07 -15.44
C ASP A 302 6.15 8.70 -14.09
N PRO A 303 5.61 9.88 -13.75
CA PRO A 303 5.89 10.51 -12.46
C PRO A 303 5.35 9.69 -11.27
N GLY A 304 4.59 8.61 -11.52
CA GLY A 304 4.06 7.75 -10.47
C GLY A 304 3.02 8.47 -9.62
N GLY A 305 2.23 9.34 -10.25
CA GLY A 305 1.24 10.18 -9.57
C GLY A 305 0.28 9.37 -8.70
N LEU A 306 -0.18 10.00 -7.61
CA LEU A 306 -1.20 9.42 -6.75
C LEU A 306 -2.45 9.09 -7.59
N PRO A 307 -3.11 7.95 -7.31
CA PRO A 307 -4.33 7.61 -8.00
C PRO A 307 -5.38 8.67 -7.67
N THR A 308 -6.19 9.06 -8.65
CA THR A 308 -7.52 9.55 -8.30
C THR A 308 -8.28 8.36 -7.72
N PRO A 309 -8.68 8.37 -6.44
CA PRO A 309 -9.46 7.27 -5.89
C PRO A 309 -10.68 7.02 -6.77
N LEU A 310 -10.89 5.76 -7.15
CA LEU A 310 -12.20 5.31 -7.59
C LEU A 310 -13.08 5.26 -6.34
N GLU A 311 -13.99 6.22 -6.24
CA GLU A 311 -14.83 6.45 -5.06
C GLU A 311 -16.26 6.70 -5.57
N ILE A 312 -17.20 5.90 -5.08
CA ILE A 312 -18.62 5.94 -5.52
C ILE A 312 -19.49 6.64 -4.46
N CYS A 313 -19.02 6.78 -3.23
CA CYS A 313 -19.81 7.21 -2.09
C CYS A 313 -19.78 8.72 -1.82
N GLY A 314 -19.06 9.51 -2.63
CA GLY A 314 -18.94 10.96 -2.45
C GLY A 314 -18.19 11.36 -1.19
N VAL A 315 -17.40 10.46 -0.61
CA VAL A 315 -16.50 10.77 0.50
C VAL A 315 -15.38 11.65 -0.05
N GLU A 316 -15.35 12.91 0.37
CA GLU A 316 -14.23 13.81 0.07
C GLU A 316 -12.98 13.29 0.79
N LEU A 317 -12.13 12.59 0.03
CA LEU A 317 -10.79 12.20 0.44
C LEU A 317 -9.88 13.40 0.16
N ASP A 318 -9.97 14.41 1.02
CA ASP A 318 -9.19 15.63 0.86
C ASP A 318 -7.71 15.33 1.13
N GLY A 319 -6.89 15.56 0.10
CA GLY A 319 -5.45 15.27 0.11
C GLY A 319 -4.59 16.53 0.12
N THR A 320 -5.17 17.68 0.44
CA THR A 320 -4.53 18.99 0.23
C THR A 320 -3.74 19.52 1.43
N ASP A 321 -3.48 18.71 2.46
CA ASP A 321 -2.59 19.12 3.54
C ASP A 321 -1.15 19.20 3.03
N VAL A 322 -0.72 20.42 2.72
CA VAL A 322 0.67 20.75 2.40
C VAL A 322 1.44 20.77 3.72
N ALA A 323 2.16 19.69 4.02
CA ALA A 323 3.08 19.66 5.15
C ALA A 323 4.26 20.63 4.90
N PRO A 324 4.92 21.12 5.96
CA PRO A 324 6.14 21.90 5.81
C PRO A 324 7.22 21.06 5.10
N SER A 325 7.94 21.65 4.14
CA SER A 325 9.03 20.98 3.42
C SER A 325 10.30 20.90 4.27
N CYS A 326 11.00 19.76 4.24
CA CYS A 326 12.30 19.63 4.89
C CYS A 326 13.34 20.56 4.22
N PRO A 327 14.43 20.94 4.93
CA PRO A 327 15.62 21.47 4.27
C PRO A 327 16.07 20.53 3.16
N ALA A 328 16.57 21.08 2.04
CA ALA A 328 17.04 20.28 0.91
C ALA A 328 18.10 19.27 1.39
N GLY A 329 17.83 17.98 1.17
CA GLY A 329 18.76 16.91 1.51
C GLY A 329 19.97 16.90 0.60
N THR A 330 21.04 16.27 1.08
CA THR A 330 22.20 15.98 0.24
C THR A 330 21.97 14.69 -0.52
N THR A 331 21.90 14.77 -1.85
CA THR A 331 21.79 13.59 -2.72
C THR A 331 23.17 12.96 -2.92
N THR A 332 23.26 11.64 -2.77
CA THR A 332 24.47 10.85 -3.00
C THR A 332 24.30 10.14 -4.34
N GLY A 333 24.72 10.81 -5.42
CA GLY A 333 24.71 10.27 -6.78
C GLY A 333 25.93 10.71 -7.57
N PRO A 334 26.25 10.05 -8.70
CA PRO A 334 27.33 10.51 -9.59
C PRO A 334 26.97 11.90 -10.10
N GLY A 335 27.62 12.91 -9.52
CA GLY A 335 27.27 14.32 -9.70
C GLY A 335 27.33 14.74 -11.16
N THR A 336 26.19 15.12 -11.71
CA THR A 336 26.16 16.01 -12.88
C THR A 336 26.30 17.44 -12.37
N THR A 337 27.27 18.14 -12.94
CA THR A 337 27.62 19.52 -12.60
C THR A 337 26.45 20.46 -12.89
N ASP A 338 25.87 21.06 -11.85
CA ASP A 338 24.88 22.12 -12.00
C ASP A 338 25.50 23.31 -12.74
N THR A 339 25.01 23.58 -13.94
CA THR A 339 25.29 24.83 -14.66
C THR A 339 24.20 25.83 -14.27
N SER A 340 24.56 26.77 -13.40
CA SER A 340 23.72 27.88 -12.98
C SER A 340 23.43 28.84 -14.15
N GLY A 341 22.25 28.70 -14.74
CA GLY A 341 21.67 29.66 -15.67
C GLY A 341 20.77 30.65 -14.93
N ALA A 342 21.35 31.76 -14.46
CA ALA A 342 20.59 32.90 -13.98
C ALA A 342 19.76 33.52 -15.11
N SER A 343 18.47 33.76 -14.91
CA SER A 343 17.74 34.73 -15.72
C SER A 343 16.68 35.45 -14.89
N ALA A 344 16.71 36.77 -15.03
CA ALA A 344 16.08 37.75 -14.18
C ALA A 344 14.60 37.99 -14.54
N THR A 345 13.89 38.45 -13.52
CA THR A 345 12.55 39.04 -13.48
C THR A 345 12.27 40.13 -14.52
N SER A 346 11.05 40.18 -15.07
CA SER A 346 10.20 41.40 -15.06
C SER A 346 8.83 41.16 -15.72
N GLY A 347 7.76 41.71 -15.13
CA GLY A 347 6.59 42.19 -15.87
C GLY A 347 5.24 41.55 -15.55
N GLU A 348 4.54 42.09 -14.55
CA GLU A 348 3.09 42.20 -14.55
C GLU A 348 2.60 42.89 -15.84
N PRO A 349 1.40 42.53 -16.35
CA PRO A 349 0.31 43.46 -16.11
C PRO A 349 -1.05 42.80 -15.81
N THR A 350 -1.84 43.63 -15.12
CA THR A 350 -3.27 43.54 -14.87
C THR A 350 -4.11 43.34 -16.12
N GLY A 351 -5.17 42.53 -15.98
CA GLY A 351 -6.25 42.39 -16.97
C GLY A 351 -7.47 41.73 -16.34
N SER A 352 -8.41 42.55 -15.85
CA SER A 352 -9.81 42.18 -15.66
C SER A 352 -10.43 41.81 -17.01
N ASP A 353 -11.28 40.80 -17.04
CA ASP A 353 -12.58 40.88 -17.73
C ASP A 353 -13.54 39.78 -17.25
N ASP A 354 -14.75 40.23 -16.94
CA ASP A 354 -15.94 39.45 -16.59
C ASP A 354 -16.43 38.61 -17.77
N GLY A 355 -17.04 37.45 -17.51
CA GLY A 355 -17.64 36.67 -18.60
C GLY A 355 -18.36 35.37 -18.25
N ALA A 356 -19.58 35.50 -17.72
CA ALA A 356 -20.76 34.67 -18.00
C ALA A 356 -20.74 33.15 -17.74
N ALA A 357 -21.57 32.77 -16.77
CA ALA A 357 -22.18 31.46 -16.65
C ALA A 357 -22.98 31.08 -17.91
N THR A 358 -22.77 29.87 -18.42
CA THR A 358 -23.78 29.12 -19.19
C THR A 358 -23.73 27.66 -18.78
N GLY A 359 -24.85 27.17 -18.24
CA GLY A 359 -25.09 25.75 -18.04
C GLY A 359 -25.35 25.04 -19.38
N GLY A 360 -25.07 23.74 -19.43
CA GLY A 360 -25.42 22.94 -20.59
C GLY A 360 -24.89 21.51 -20.55
N SER A 361 -25.76 20.61 -20.09
CA SER A 361 -25.96 19.24 -20.57
C SER A 361 -24.82 18.22 -20.55
N SER A 362 -25.03 17.25 -19.66
CA SER A 362 -24.80 15.82 -19.84
C SER A 362 -24.65 15.33 -21.29
N ALA A 363 -23.48 14.80 -21.62
CA ALA A 363 -23.28 13.86 -22.71
C ALA A 363 -22.43 12.70 -22.18
N GLY A 364 -23.08 11.56 -21.94
CA GLY A 364 -22.43 10.34 -21.51
C GLY A 364 -21.49 9.80 -22.59
N CYS A 365 -20.23 9.59 -22.22
CA CYS A 365 -19.27 8.83 -23.02
C CYS A 365 -19.58 7.34 -22.92
N GLY A 366 -20.37 6.83 -23.86
CA GLY A 366 -20.54 5.39 -24.05
C GLY A 366 -19.33 4.79 -24.78
N CYS A 367 -18.50 4.05 -24.05
CA CYS A 367 -17.46 3.21 -24.65
C CYS A 367 -18.11 2.04 -25.41
N ARG A 368 -18.20 2.15 -26.74
CA ARG A 368 -18.46 0.99 -27.62
C ARG A 368 -17.14 0.28 -27.89
N LEU A 369 -16.98 -0.91 -27.33
CA LEU A 369 -15.90 -1.82 -27.71
C LEU A 369 -16.15 -2.36 -29.14
N PRO A 370 -15.16 -2.33 -30.04
CA PRO A 370 -15.26 -3.04 -31.31
C PRO A 370 -15.15 -4.55 -31.08
N VAL A 371 -16.19 -5.28 -31.46
CA VAL A 371 -16.20 -6.74 -31.55
C VAL A 371 -15.27 -7.15 -32.71
N ALA A 372 -14.12 -7.75 -32.39
CA ALA A 372 -13.28 -8.41 -33.38
C ALA A 372 -13.84 -9.82 -33.70
N PRO A 373 -13.95 -10.22 -34.97
CA PRO A 373 -14.42 -11.53 -35.34
C PRO A 373 -13.39 -12.62 -35.05
N SER A 374 -13.86 -13.66 -34.37
CA SER A 374 -13.20 -14.92 -34.07
C SER A 374 -12.76 -15.67 -35.33
N SER A 375 -11.45 -15.82 -35.52
CA SER A 375 -10.88 -16.79 -36.47
C SER A 375 -10.45 -18.04 -35.70
N ALA A 376 -11.40 -18.97 -35.58
CA ALA A 376 -11.11 -20.35 -35.25
C ALA A 376 -10.53 -21.03 -36.50
N LEU A 377 -9.25 -21.44 -36.45
CA LEU A 377 -8.68 -22.52 -37.25
C LEU A 377 -7.18 -22.64 -36.94
N GLY A 378 -6.76 -23.78 -36.39
CA GLY A 378 -5.39 -24.24 -36.55
C GLY A 378 -4.65 -24.68 -35.29
N ILE A 379 -5.09 -25.76 -34.62
CA ILE A 379 -4.17 -26.63 -33.86
C ILE A 379 -4.60 -28.09 -34.07
N LEU A 380 -4.00 -28.74 -35.06
CA LEU A 380 -4.01 -30.19 -35.24
C LEU A 380 -2.63 -30.58 -35.77
N GLY A 381 -1.86 -31.28 -34.96
CA GLY A 381 -0.63 -31.94 -35.40
C GLY A 381 0.56 -31.76 -34.48
N LEU A 382 0.61 -32.53 -33.38
CA LEU A 382 1.86 -32.93 -32.73
C LEU A 382 1.57 -34.12 -31.78
N ALA A 383 1.20 -35.24 -32.40
CA ALA A 383 1.18 -36.54 -31.74
C ALA A 383 1.93 -37.52 -32.64
N GLY A 384 3.21 -37.74 -32.33
CA GLY A 384 4.00 -38.74 -33.04
C GLY A 384 5.49 -38.47 -32.93
N LEU A 385 6.09 -38.89 -31.81
CA LEU A 385 7.48 -39.36 -31.70
C LEU A 385 7.80 -39.66 -30.23
N CYS A 386 7.29 -40.77 -29.71
CA CYS A 386 7.85 -41.44 -28.53
C CYS A 386 7.44 -42.91 -28.53
N ALA A 387 8.00 -43.67 -29.48
CA ALA A 387 8.02 -45.12 -29.38
C ALA A 387 9.30 -45.66 -30.04
N VAL A 388 9.90 -46.64 -29.35
CA VAL A 388 10.94 -47.58 -29.82
C VAL A 388 12.39 -47.26 -29.44
N ARG A 389 12.80 -47.72 -28.23
CA ARG A 389 13.74 -48.86 -28.02
C ARG A 389 13.91 -49.13 -26.50
N ARG A 390 13.28 -50.19 -25.97
CA ARG A 390 13.84 -51.54 -25.64
C ARG A 390 14.91 -51.53 -24.53
N ARG A 391 14.61 -51.91 -23.27
CA ARG A 391 14.49 -53.28 -22.64
C ARG A 391 15.83 -53.77 -21.99
N PRO A 392 15.86 -54.77 -21.07
CA PRO A 392 15.82 -54.59 -19.60
C PRO A 392 16.90 -55.36 -18.78
N ALA A 393 16.83 -55.20 -17.45
CA ALA A 393 17.03 -56.21 -16.38
C ALA A 393 18.42 -56.48 -15.71
N SER A 394 18.30 -56.67 -14.39
CA SER A 394 19.15 -57.37 -13.40
C SER A 394 20.45 -56.68 -12.93
N GLY A 395 20.81 -56.63 -11.63
CA GLY A 395 20.22 -57.19 -10.41
C GLY A 395 21.12 -56.96 -9.18
N THR A 396 20.61 -57.42 -8.03
CA THR A 396 21.31 -57.91 -6.81
C THR A 396 22.08 -56.98 -5.86
N ARG A 397 21.47 -56.82 -4.66
CA ARG A 397 21.97 -57.01 -3.26
C ARG A 397 23.45 -56.73 -2.92
N ARG A 398 23.62 -55.83 -1.91
CA ARG A 398 24.38 -55.88 -0.62
C ARG A 398 25.84 -56.38 -0.60
N PRO A 399 26.68 -55.84 0.30
CA PRO A 399 26.59 -56.04 1.76
C PRO A 399 25.80 -54.98 2.53
#